data_AF-A0A9Q3W5J8-F1
#
_entry.id   AF-A0A9Q3W5J8-F1
#
_cell.length_a   1.000
_cell.length_b   1.000
_cell.length_c   1.000
_cell.angle_alpha   90.00
_cell.angle_beta   90.00
_cell.angle_gamma   90.00
#
_symmetry.space_group_name_H-M   'P 1'
#
loop_
_entity.id
_entity.type
_entity.pdbx_description
1 polymer ?
#
loop_
_entity_poly.entity_id
_entity_poly.type
_entity_poly.pdbx_seq_one_letter_code
_entity_poly.pdbx_strand_id
1 'polypeptide(L)'
;MAGNKNAYVEANNLMSAVERQLIREDNVVEAKWTLAKAVSDCRGALTDEEYAAVLERSCRLMSLHCGNHEELEALEAILDWLSDADIITEEQYARIVRETDCGRWL
;
A
#
# COMPACT_ATOMS: atom_id res chain seq x y z
N MET A 1 -13.69 -18.97 9.46
CA MET A 1 -14.71 -17.98 9.02
C MET A 1 -14.63 -17.92 7.50
N ALA A 2 -15.75 -17.88 6.78
CA ALA A 2 -15.71 -17.75 5.31
C ALA A 2 -15.53 -16.27 4.96
N GLY A 3 -14.47 -15.94 4.22
CA GLY A 3 -14.17 -14.57 3.80
C GLY A 3 -15.17 -14.03 2.78
N ASN A 4 -15.30 -12.70 2.73
CA ASN A 4 -16.12 -12.04 1.72
C ASN A 4 -15.40 -12.03 0.37
N LYS A 5 -15.67 -13.04 -0.46
CA LYS A 5 -15.09 -13.17 -1.81
C LYS A 5 -15.29 -11.91 -2.67
N ASN A 6 -16.36 -11.15 -2.46
CA ASN A 6 -16.60 -9.92 -3.22
C ASN A 6 -15.58 -8.84 -2.82
N ALA A 7 -15.33 -8.67 -1.52
CA ALA A 7 -14.34 -7.72 -1.01
C ALA A 7 -12.92 -8.06 -1.52
N TYR A 8 -12.57 -9.35 -1.59
CA TYR A 8 -11.26 -9.77 -2.11
C TYR A 8 -11.07 -9.40 -3.60
N VAL A 9 -12.11 -9.60 -4.41
CA VAL A 9 -12.09 -9.26 -5.84
C VAL A 9 -12.04 -7.74 -6.03
N GLU A 10 -12.85 -6.99 -5.28
CA GLU A 10 -12.89 -5.52 -5.31
C GLU A 10 -11.52 -4.92 -4.93
N ALA A 11 -10.90 -5.42 -3.86
CA ALA A 11 -9.56 -5.00 -3.44
C ALA A 11 -8.52 -5.24 -4.54
N ASN A 12 -8.53 -6.42 -5.18
CA ASN A 12 -7.60 -6.74 -6.25
C ASN A 12 -7.83 -5.91 -7.53
N ASN A 13 -9.08 -5.58 -7.85
CA ASN A 13 -9.40 -4.70 -8.97
C ASN A 13 -8.89 -3.28 -8.71
N LEU A 14 -9.10 -2.76 -7.49
CA LEU A 14 -8.60 -1.46 -7.05
C LEU A 14 -7.06 -1.42 -7.10
N MET A 15 -6.37 -2.43 -6.57
CA MET A 15 -4.91 -2.50 -6.62
C MET A 15 -4.38 -2.49 -8.06
N SER A 16 -5.06 -3.19 -8.97
CA SER A 16 -4.68 -3.21 -10.39
C SER A 16 -4.91 -1.86 -11.08
N ALA A 17 -5.88 -1.07 -10.61
CA ALA A 17 -6.10 0.30 -11.09
C ALA A 17 -5.03 1.25 -10.55
N VAL A 18 -4.72 1.16 -9.26
CA VAL A 18 -3.65 1.94 -8.60
C VAL A 18 -2.29 1.63 -9.21
N GLU A 19 -1.96 0.36 -9.45
CA GLU A 19 -0.71 -0.04 -10.11
C GLU A 19 -0.52 0.68 -11.46
N ARG A 20 -1.58 0.83 -12.25
CA ARG A 20 -1.54 1.60 -13.50
C ARG A 20 -1.33 3.09 -13.30
N GLN A 21 -1.84 3.67 -12.21
CA GLN A 21 -1.61 5.09 -11.86
C GLN A 21 -0.15 5.29 -11.45
N LEU A 22 0.38 4.43 -10.57
CA LEU A 22 1.77 4.47 -10.11
C LEU A 22 2.77 4.32 -11.26
N ILE A 23 2.51 3.42 -12.22
CA ILE A 23 3.36 3.26 -13.44
C ILE A 23 3.37 4.53 -14.31
N ARG A 24 2.31 5.33 -14.27
CA ARG A 24 2.21 6.60 -15.02
C ARG A 24 2.72 7.80 -14.23
N GLU A 25 3.16 7.58 -12.99
CA GLU A 25 3.60 8.63 -12.06
C GLU A 25 2.51 9.70 -11.84
N ASP A 26 1.23 9.29 -11.95
CA ASP A 26 0.07 10.18 -11.82
C ASP A 26 -0.49 10.12 -10.40
N ASN A 27 -0.49 11.26 -9.70
CA ASN A 27 -0.98 11.42 -8.33
C ASN A 27 -0.49 10.32 -7.37
N VAL A 28 0.82 10.07 -7.35
CA VAL A 28 1.47 8.97 -6.59
C VAL A 28 1.02 8.92 -5.12
N VAL A 29 0.95 10.07 -4.44
CA VAL A 29 0.53 10.16 -3.04
C VAL A 29 -0.92 9.71 -2.83
N GLU A 30 -1.83 10.17 -3.70
CA GLU A 30 -3.25 9.79 -3.61
C GLU A 30 -3.44 8.29 -3.90
N ALA A 31 -2.70 7.76 -4.87
CA ALA A 31 -2.68 6.36 -5.20
C ALA A 31 -2.21 5.50 -4.00
N LYS A 32 -1.15 5.93 -3.30
CA LYS A 32 -0.64 5.25 -2.09
C LYS A 32 -1.63 5.34 -0.92
N TRP A 33 -2.28 6.48 -0.71
CA TRP A 33 -3.38 6.61 0.26
C TRP A 33 -4.54 5.66 -0.04
N THR A 34 -4.89 5.51 -1.32
CA THR A 34 -5.95 4.61 -1.75
C THR A 34 -5.64 3.16 -1.40
N LEU A 35 -4.37 2.72 -1.54
CA LEU A 35 -3.94 1.39 -1.09
C LEU A 35 -4.03 1.24 0.42
N ALA A 36 -3.54 2.22 1.18
CA ALA A 36 -3.56 2.18 2.65
C ALA A 36 -4.98 2.04 3.18
N LYS A 37 -5.91 2.83 2.62
CA LYS A 37 -7.32 2.76 2.98
C LYS A 37 -7.95 1.42 2.59
N ALA A 38 -7.69 0.93 1.38
CA ALA A 38 -8.21 -0.37 0.94
C ALA A 38 -7.76 -1.52 1.85
N VAL A 39 -6.49 -1.51 2.28
CA VAL A 39 -5.96 -2.51 3.23
C VAL A 39 -6.65 -2.38 4.58
N SER A 40 -6.83 -1.17 5.10
CA SER A 40 -7.56 -0.96 6.36
C SER A 40 -9.00 -1.45 6.27
N ASP A 41 -9.72 -1.11 5.19
CA ASP A 41 -11.12 -1.46 4.99
C ASP A 41 -11.34 -2.98 4.80
N CYS A 42 -10.33 -3.69 4.27
CA CYS A 42 -10.37 -5.14 4.13
C CYS A 42 -10.20 -5.88 5.48
N ARG A 43 -9.72 -5.20 6.53
CA ARG A 43 -9.45 -5.83 7.82
C ARG A 43 -10.76 -6.28 8.46
N GLY A 44 -10.86 -7.58 8.74
CA GLY A 44 -12.07 -8.20 9.29
C GLY A 44 -13.16 -8.55 8.26
N ALA A 45 -13.03 -8.11 7.00
CA ALA A 45 -13.91 -8.52 5.90
C ALA A 45 -13.41 -9.79 5.18
N LEU A 46 -12.10 -9.98 5.19
CA LEU A 46 -11.39 -11.10 4.54
C LEU A 46 -10.96 -12.16 5.54
N THR A 47 -10.66 -13.37 5.06
CA THR A 47 -9.90 -14.33 5.89
C THR A 47 -8.47 -13.84 6.11
N ASP A 48 -7.78 -14.39 7.10
CA ASP A 48 -6.38 -14.03 7.38
C ASP A 48 -5.47 -14.25 6.17
N GLU A 49 -5.69 -15.32 5.40
CA GLU A 49 -4.94 -15.63 4.18
C GLU A 49 -5.22 -14.62 3.05
N GLU A 50 -6.49 -14.31 2.81
CA GLU A 50 -6.91 -13.32 1.80
C GLU A 50 -6.41 -11.92 2.15
N TYR A 51 -6.50 -11.56 3.44
CA TYR A 51 -6.01 -10.30 3.96
C TYR A 51 -4.49 -10.19 3.84
N ALA A 52 -3.75 -11.24 4.20
CA ALA A 52 -2.30 -11.27 4.07
C ALA A 52 -1.85 -11.07 2.62
N ALA A 53 -2.54 -11.69 1.65
CA ALA A 53 -2.25 -11.51 0.23
C ALA A 53 -2.52 -10.07 -0.25
N VAL A 54 -3.65 -9.48 0.19
CA VAL A 54 -4.01 -8.07 -0.07
C VAL A 54 -2.95 -7.14 0.53
N LEU A 55 -2.56 -7.35 1.78
CA LEU A 55 -1.55 -6.56 2.47
C LEU A 55 -0.19 -6.65 1.75
N GLU A 56 0.27 -7.87 1.42
CA GLU A 56 1.54 -8.06 0.74
C GLU A 56 1.58 -7.33 -0.61
N ARG A 57 0.50 -7.45 -1.40
CA ARG A 57 0.41 -6.76 -2.69
C ARG A 57 0.41 -5.24 -2.51
N SER A 58 -0.35 -4.71 -1.57
CA SER A 58 -0.36 -3.27 -1.26
C SER A 58 1.00 -2.75 -0.84
N CYS A 59 1.71 -3.46 0.05
CA CYS A 59 3.05 -3.07 0.48
C CYS A 59 4.04 -3.03 -0.70
N ARG A 60 3.97 -4.00 -1.63
CA ARG A 60 4.78 -3.99 -2.85
C ARG A 60 4.44 -2.81 -3.78
N LEU A 61 3.17 -2.42 -3.86
CA LEU A 61 2.77 -1.25 -4.66
C LEU A 61 3.18 0.06 -3.98
N MET A 62 3.13 0.14 -2.64
CA MET A 62 3.60 1.32 -1.89
C MET A 62 5.11 1.53 -2.00
N SER A 63 5.89 0.47 -2.20
CA SER A 63 7.34 0.58 -2.44
C SER A 63 7.70 0.98 -3.87
N LEU A 64 6.73 1.08 -4.78
CA LEU A 64 6.97 1.67 -6.09
C LEU A 64 7.18 3.17 -5.96
N HIS A 65 8.24 3.65 -6.62
CA HIS A 65 8.60 5.02 -6.95
C HIS A 65 7.98 6.17 -6.11
N CYS A 66 8.84 6.97 -5.48
CA CYS A 66 8.52 8.36 -5.15
C CYS A 66 9.40 9.24 -6.06
N GLY A 67 8.80 10.16 -6.79
CA GLY A 67 9.49 11.03 -7.76
C GLY A 67 10.32 12.13 -7.10
N ASN A 68 10.02 12.46 -5.84
CA ASN A 68 10.70 13.50 -5.08
C ASN A 68 10.63 13.23 -3.55
N HIS A 69 11.26 14.10 -2.78
CA HIS A 69 11.31 13.99 -1.32
C HIS A 69 9.95 14.22 -0.65
N GLU A 70 9.12 15.14 -1.15
CA GLU A 70 7.79 15.41 -0.58
C GLU A 70 6.88 14.17 -0.70
N GLU A 71 6.98 13.42 -1.80
CA GLU A 71 6.26 12.15 -1.97
C GLU A 71 6.79 11.04 -1.04
N LEU A 72 8.08 11.07 -0.70
CA LEU A 72 8.63 10.16 0.31
C LEU A 72 8.11 10.51 1.70
N GLU A 73 8.16 11.79 2.11
CA GLU A 73 7.61 12.25 3.39
C GLU A 73 6.11 11.91 3.50
N ALA A 74 5.36 12.08 2.40
CA ALA A 74 3.96 11.70 2.35
C ALA A 74 3.75 10.18 2.45
N LEU A 75 4.63 9.37 1.84
CA LEU A 75 4.62 7.92 2.02
C LEU A 75 4.90 7.55 3.48
N GLU A 76 5.92 8.13 4.11
CA GLU A 76 6.24 7.86 5.52
C GLU A 76 5.04 8.18 6.43
N ALA A 77 4.35 9.30 6.20
CA ALA A 77 3.11 9.62 6.94
C ALA A 77 1.98 8.60 6.74
N ILE A 78 1.85 8.02 5.54
CA ILE A 78 0.90 6.93 5.28
C ILE A 78 1.31 5.66 6.05
N LEU A 79 2.59 5.34 6.05
CA LEU A 79 3.11 4.17 6.74
C LEU A 79 3.00 4.32 8.27
N ASP A 80 3.22 5.52 8.80
CA ASP A 80 3.02 5.84 10.22
C ASP A 80 1.57 5.55 10.61
N TRP A 81 0.60 6.01 9.81
CA TRP A 81 -0.81 5.74 10.05
C TRP A 81 -1.15 4.24 10.03
N LEU A 82 -0.57 3.47 9.11
CA LEU A 82 -0.74 2.01 9.04
C LEU A 82 -0.07 1.29 10.22
N SER A 83 1.08 1.79 10.68
CA SER A 83 1.82 1.25 11.82
C SER A 83 1.06 1.51 13.12
N ASP A 84 0.56 2.73 13.34
CA ASP A 84 -0.25 3.11 14.49
C ASP A 84 -1.56 2.31 14.58
N ALA A 85 -2.07 1.86 13.44
CA ALA A 85 -3.23 0.98 13.35
C ALA A 85 -2.91 -0.51 13.52
N ASP A 86 -1.66 -0.91 13.81
CA ASP A 86 -1.20 -2.30 13.85
C ASP A 86 -1.55 -3.08 12.56
N ILE A 87 -1.47 -2.42 11.40
CA ILE A 87 -1.72 -3.04 10.08
C ILE A 87 -0.41 -3.56 9.47
N ILE A 88 0.66 -2.77 9.55
CA ILE A 88 2.00 -3.16 9.10
C ILE A 88 2.94 -3.31 10.29
N THR A 89 3.94 -4.18 10.13
CA THR A 89 5.02 -4.31 11.11
C THR A 89 6.13 -3.28 10.84
N GLU A 90 6.95 -3.02 11.85
CA GLU A 90 8.17 -2.19 11.71
C GLU A 90 9.09 -2.71 10.59
N GLU A 91 9.19 -4.04 10.42
CA GLU A 91 9.96 -4.64 9.34
C GLU A 91 9.37 -4.31 7.95
N GLN A 92 8.04 -4.38 7.81
CA GLN A 92 7.37 -4.02 6.56
C GLN A 92 7.53 -2.53 6.26
N TYR A 93 7.39 -1.66 7.26
CA TYR A 93 7.65 -0.23 7.15
C TYR A 93 9.05 0.03 6.60
N ALA A 94 10.07 -0.46 7.31
CA ALA A 94 11.47 -0.23 6.96
C ALA A 94 11.80 -0.78 5.56
N ARG A 95 11.22 -1.93 5.20
CA ARG A 95 11.37 -2.49 3.85
C ARG A 95 10.77 -1.58 2.79
N ILE A 96 9.55 -1.06 2.98
CA ILE A 96 8.89 -0.19 1.99
C ILE A 96 9.71 1.08 1.78
N VAL A 97 10.12 1.76 2.85
CA VAL A 97 10.93 2.98 2.76
C VAL A 97 12.26 2.70 2.04
N ARG A 98 12.94 1.60 2.39
CA ARG A 98 14.19 1.20 1.74
C ARG A 98 14.03 0.86 0.25
N GLU A 99 12.94 0.22 -0.12
CA GLU A 99 12.66 -0.21 -1.50
C GLU A 99 12.07 0.91 -2.36
N THR A 100 11.55 1.95 -1.72
CA THR A 100 11.10 3.16 -2.40
C THR A 100 12.33 3.91 -2.87
N ASP A 101 12.68 3.66 -4.12
CA ASP A 101 13.87 4.20 -4.76
C ASP A 101 13.78 5.72 -4.86
N CYS A 102 14.33 6.40 -3.85
CA CYS A 102 14.61 7.83 -3.90
C CYS A 102 15.99 8.10 -4.56
N GLY A 103 16.66 7.03 -5.02
CA GLY A 103 18.03 6.97 -5.48
C GLY A 103 18.28 7.43 -6.92
N ARG A 104 17.53 8.41 -7.43
CA ARG A 104 17.87 9.06 -8.71
C ARG A 104 18.31 10.53 -8.61
N TRP A 105 18.49 11.06 -7.40
CA TRP A 105 18.89 12.46 -7.17
C TRP A 105 20.12 12.64 -6.24
N LEU A 106 20.98 11.62 -6.12
CA LEU A 106 22.42 11.85 -5.84
C LEU A 106 23.17 11.95 -7.16
#